data_AF-A0A535EWJ0-F1
#
_entry.id   AF-A0A535EWJ0-F1
#
_cell.length_a   1.000
_cell.length_b   1.000
_cell.length_c   1.000
_cell.angle_alpha   90.00
_cell.angle_beta   90.00
_cell.angle_gamma   90.00
#
_symmetry.space_group_name_H-M   'P 1'
#
loop_
_entity.id
_entity.type
_entity.pdbx_description
1 polymer ?
#
loop_
_entity_poly.entity_id
_entity_poly.type
_entity_poly.pdbx_seq_one_letter_code
_entity_poly.pdbx_strand_id
1 'polypeptide(L)'
;MQLLGKLLGDPNKRDLKVIQPLIDKINAFEPTMQKLSDDELAAKTAEFRSQLFLHLKGGMVLEDELVKLFREALNAIEPYAKKSTNEQLHAAITEYRQTLERRRDPEQYLRDHLQDTLSECFETGYEYLSPALNSLRATAAMDRAEETQKWPDEAKDPQRATLSLLKEIEPALKEIDDDELSEAFQAAWPHFEEVRRNAPDKEEGADERLEHLLGEILQHLQPEIVAVKAEAMDKLVPEMVKRYRTGKTLEDLLPEAFAVVREAGWRRIKMRHYDVQLIGGVVLHQGKIAEMKTGEGKTLVATLPVYLNALTGKGVHLVTVNDYLARRDAEWMGQIYKFLGLTVGVIVNAVEPQTPERRAAYNCDITYGTNSEIGFDYLRDNMVVSLDQLVMRELNYAIVDEVDNILIDEARTPLIISGQGQESTDMYVQFARWAPRLKPEVDYTIEEKT
;
A
#
# COMPACT_ATOMS: atom_id res chain seq x y z
N MET A 1 -14.26 40.06 22.56
CA MET A 1 -14.04 39.04 21.50
C MET A 1 -14.59 39.40 20.11
N GLN A 2 -15.42 40.43 19.91
CA GLN A 2 -15.96 40.77 18.57
C GLN A 2 -15.03 41.61 17.66
N LEU A 3 -13.96 42.23 18.21
CA LEU A 3 -13.01 43.03 17.42
C LEU A 3 -11.83 42.24 16.82
N LEU A 4 -11.45 41.09 17.40
CA LEU A 4 -10.37 40.24 16.88
C LEU A 4 -10.79 39.40 15.66
N GLY A 5 -12.07 39.03 15.53
CA GLY A 5 -12.59 38.30 14.36
C GLY A 5 -12.64 39.13 13.06
N LYS A 6 -12.64 40.48 13.15
CA LYS A 6 -12.60 41.35 11.98
C LYS A 6 -11.19 41.54 11.38
N LEU A 7 -10.13 41.30 12.15
CA LEU A 7 -8.74 41.48 11.72
C LEU A 7 -8.11 40.21 11.12
N LEU A 8 -8.57 39.01 11.51
CA LEU A 8 -8.02 37.73 11.03
C LEU A 8 -8.80 37.12 9.85
N GLY A 9 -10.02 37.62 9.58
CA GLY A 9 -10.90 37.07 8.55
C GLY A 9 -11.53 35.74 8.97
N ASP A 10 -12.65 35.40 8.35
CA ASP A 10 -13.34 34.12 8.56
C ASP A 10 -12.53 33.00 7.87
N PRO A 11 -11.99 32.02 8.60
CA PRO A 11 -11.19 30.93 8.02
C PRO A 11 -11.99 30.15 6.98
N ASN A 12 -13.30 29.97 7.16
CA ASN A 12 -14.15 29.29 6.19
C ASN A 12 -14.23 30.09 4.88
N LYS A 13 -14.18 31.42 4.91
CA LYS A 13 -14.15 32.24 3.68
C LYS A 13 -12.87 32.07 2.89
N ARG A 14 -11.75 31.72 3.53
CA ARG A 14 -10.49 31.44 2.80
C ARG A 14 -10.58 30.08 2.10
N ASP A 15 -11.03 29.05 2.81
CA ASP A 15 -11.21 27.71 2.23
C ASP A 15 -12.23 27.73 1.07
N LEU A 16 -13.35 28.43 1.24
CA LEU A 16 -14.34 28.60 0.16
C LEU A 16 -13.76 29.30 -1.08
N LYS A 17 -12.88 30.30 -0.90
CA LYS A 17 -12.20 30.96 -2.03
C LYS A 17 -11.24 30.03 -2.76
N VAL A 18 -10.62 29.08 -2.06
CA VAL A 18 -9.74 28.07 -2.67
C VAL A 18 -10.56 27.05 -3.45
N ILE A 19 -11.75 26.68 -2.97
CA ILE A 19 -12.64 25.71 -3.63
C ILE A 19 -13.38 26.34 -4.82
N GLN A 20 -13.70 27.64 -4.79
CA GLN A 20 -14.53 28.29 -5.81
C GLN A 20 -14.08 28.06 -7.27
N PRO A 21 -12.78 28.17 -7.63
CA PRO A 21 -12.33 27.87 -8.99
C PRO A 21 -12.62 26.44 -9.44
N LEU A 22 -12.68 25.49 -8.51
CA LEU A 22 -13.03 24.10 -8.78
C LEU A 22 -14.53 23.97 -9.10
N ILE A 23 -15.38 24.69 -8.36
CA ILE A 23 -16.83 24.76 -8.62
C ILE A 23 -17.10 25.36 -9.99
N ASP A 24 -16.38 26.42 -10.35
CA ASP A 24 -16.50 27.06 -11.66
C ASP A 24 -16.12 26.09 -12.79
N LYS A 25 -15.08 25.26 -12.60
CA LYS A 25 -14.72 24.19 -13.54
C LYS A 25 -15.81 23.12 -13.66
N ILE A 26 -16.38 22.65 -12.53
CA ILE A 26 -17.50 21.67 -12.54
C ILE A 26 -18.68 22.24 -13.34
N ASN A 27 -19.06 23.49 -13.05
CA ASN A 27 -20.14 24.18 -13.75
C ASN A 27 -19.86 24.32 -15.26
N ALA A 28 -18.60 24.53 -15.66
CA ALA A 28 -18.22 24.62 -17.07
C ALA A 28 -18.36 23.28 -17.83
N PHE A 29 -18.29 22.13 -17.14
CA PHE A 29 -18.49 20.82 -17.77
C PHE A 29 -19.97 20.46 -17.98
N GLU A 30 -20.89 21.06 -17.23
CA GLU A 30 -22.31 20.69 -17.24
C GLU A 30 -22.96 20.74 -18.64
N PRO A 31 -22.77 21.79 -19.48
CA PRO A 31 -23.33 21.81 -20.83
C PRO A 31 -22.81 20.70 -21.74
N THR A 32 -21.61 20.19 -21.48
CA THR A 32 -21.03 19.06 -22.21
C THR A 32 -21.66 17.76 -21.75
N MET A 33 -21.83 17.55 -20.43
CA MET A 33 -22.47 16.36 -19.88
C MET A 33 -23.93 16.23 -20.31
N GLN A 34 -24.66 17.34 -20.38
CA GLN A 34 -26.05 17.38 -20.86
C GLN A 34 -26.22 16.90 -22.31
N LYS A 35 -25.19 17.05 -23.15
CA LYS A 35 -25.22 16.64 -24.57
C LYS A 35 -24.96 15.16 -24.77
N LEU A 36 -24.35 14.49 -23.79
CA LEU A 36 -24.06 13.07 -23.87
C LEU A 36 -25.37 12.27 -23.80
N SER A 37 -25.48 11.22 -24.59
CA SER A 37 -26.49 10.17 -24.40
C SER A 37 -26.29 9.44 -23.06
N ASP A 38 -27.27 8.64 -22.67
CA ASP A 38 -27.17 7.85 -21.43
C ASP A 38 -25.99 6.86 -21.49
N ASP A 39 -25.75 6.25 -22.65
CA ASP A 39 -24.66 5.30 -22.86
C ASP A 39 -23.29 6.00 -22.82
N GLU A 40 -23.17 7.18 -23.45
CA GLU A 40 -21.94 7.97 -23.42
C GLU A 40 -21.62 8.47 -22.00
N LEU A 41 -22.65 8.91 -21.26
CA LEU A 41 -22.47 9.38 -19.89
C LEU A 41 -22.07 8.23 -18.95
N ALA A 42 -22.66 7.04 -19.11
CA ALA A 42 -22.25 5.84 -18.38
C ALA A 42 -20.83 5.37 -18.77
N ALA A 43 -20.44 5.51 -20.04
CA ALA A 43 -19.10 5.16 -20.52
C ALA A 43 -17.99 6.04 -19.93
N LYS A 44 -18.32 7.24 -19.41
CA LYS A 44 -17.35 8.10 -18.70
C LYS A 44 -16.70 7.38 -17.52
N THR A 45 -17.37 6.45 -16.85
CA THR A 45 -16.77 5.67 -15.76
C THR A 45 -15.59 4.83 -16.24
N ALA A 46 -15.74 4.11 -17.36
CA ALA A 46 -14.67 3.32 -17.95
C ALA A 46 -13.53 4.22 -18.48
N GLU A 47 -13.89 5.36 -19.10
CA GLU A 47 -12.93 6.37 -19.53
C GLU A 47 -12.10 6.90 -18.35
N PHE A 48 -12.75 7.33 -17.26
CA PHE A 48 -12.07 7.83 -16.07
C PHE A 48 -11.17 6.78 -15.43
N ARG A 49 -11.65 5.54 -15.29
CA ARG A 49 -10.82 4.41 -14.81
C ARG A 49 -9.58 4.21 -15.68
N SER A 50 -9.70 4.32 -17.00
CA SER A 50 -8.56 4.21 -17.92
C SER A 50 -7.60 5.41 -17.87
N GLN A 51 -8.11 6.58 -17.50
CA GLN A 51 -7.32 7.81 -17.38
C GLN A 51 -6.63 7.95 -16.04
N LEU A 52 -7.12 7.28 -14.99
CA LEU A 52 -6.53 7.40 -13.67
C LEU A 52 -5.08 6.90 -13.67
N PHE A 53 -4.15 7.84 -13.49
CA PHE A 53 -2.71 7.64 -13.32
C PHE A 53 -2.39 6.62 -12.24
N LEU A 54 -3.16 6.68 -11.15
CA LEU A 54 -3.04 5.81 -9.97
C LEU A 54 -4.06 4.68 -9.99
N HIS A 55 -4.81 4.50 -11.08
CA HIS A 55 -5.51 3.25 -11.35
C HIS A 55 -4.53 2.26 -11.96
N LEU A 56 -3.61 1.89 -11.06
CA LEU A 56 -3.03 0.57 -10.94
C LEU A 56 -4.15 -0.46 -11.14
N LYS A 57 -3.94 -1.40 -12.05
CA LYS A 57 -4.64 -2.69 -11.97
C LYS A 57 -4.45 -3.21 -10.53
N GLY A 58 -5.51 -3.17 -9.73
CA GLY A 58 -5.54 -3.93 -8.48
C GLY A 58 -5.54 -3.16 -7.16
N GLY A 59 -5.89 -1.86 -7.13
CA GLY A 59 -6.40 -1.23 -5.90
C GLY A 59 -5.53 -1.42 -4.65
N MET A 60 -4.54 -0.53 -4.51
CA MET A 60 -3.46 -0.51 -3.50
C MET A 60 -2.34 -1.48 -3.89
N VAL A 61 -1.08 -1.13 -3.80
CA VAL A 61 -0.38 -0.16 -2.97
C VAL A 61 0.64 0.56 -3.87
N LEU A 62 1.19 1.69 -3.42
CA LEU A 62 2.52 2.11 -3.88
C LEU A 62 3.49 0.92 -3.93
N GLU A 63 3.34 -0.05 -3.03
CA GLU A 63 4.14 -1.26 -2.94
C GLU A 63 4.17 -2.10 -4.22
N ASP A 64 3.04 -2.62 -4.73
CA ASP A 64 3.11 -3.57 -5.83
C ASP A 64 3.63 -2.93 -7.12
N GLU A 65 3.29 -1.66 -7.35
CA GLU A 65 3.80 -0.94 -8.50
C GLU A 65 5.22 -0.42 -8.28
N LEU A 66 5.60 0.06 -7.09
CA LEU A 66 7.00 0.38 -6.78
C LEU A 66 7.85 -0.89 -6.83
N VAL A 67 7.39 -2.03 -6.32
CA VAL A 67 8.06 -3.33 -6.43
C VAL A 67 8.16 -3.75 -7.88
N LYS A 68 7.12 -3.56 -8.69
CA LYS A 68 7.17 -3.88 -10.12
C LYS A 68 8.12 -2.96 -10.89
N LEU A 69 8.07 -1.66 -10.62
CA LEU A 69 8.95 -0.65 -11.18
C LEU A 69 10.40 -0.90 -10.77
N PHE A 70 10.61 -1.18 -9.49
CA PHE A 70 11.90 -1.53 -8.93
C PHE A 70 12.40 -2.85 -9.53
N ARG A 71 11.55 -3.86 -9.67
CA ARG A 71 11.87 -5.12 -10.35
C ARG A 71 12.23 -4.89 -11.82
N GLU A 72 11.55 -3.98 -12.52
CA GLU A 72 11.88 -3.62 -13.90
C GLU A 72 13.25 -2.95 -13.97
N ALA A 73 13.52 -1.95 -13.13
CA ALA A 73 14.81 -1.28 -13.03
C ALA A 73 15.92 -2.26 -12.65
N LEU A 74 15.71 -3.09 -11.63
CA LEU A 74 16.61 -4.16 -11.21
C LEU A 74 16.88 -5.13 -12.35
N ASN A 75 15.87 -5.66 -13.03
CA ASN A 75 16.10 -6.60 -14.13
C ASN A 75 16.91 -5.99 -15.28
N ALA A 76 16.88 -4.67 -15.45
CA ALA A 76 17.66 -3.98 -16.47
C ALA A 76 19.15 -3.88 -16.11
N ILE A 77 19.49 -3.82 -14.81
CA ILE A 77 20.86 -3.52 -14.36
C ILE A 77 21.49 -4.61 -13.48
N GLU A 78 20.71 -5.55 -12.99
CA GLU A 78 21.09 -6.59 -12.04
C GLU A 78 20.77 -7.98 -12.63
N PRO A 79 21.78 -8.70 -13.16
CA PRO A 79 21.59 -10.02 -13.78
C PRO A 79 20.90 -11.04 -12.86
N TYR A 80 21.14 -10.97 -11.55
CA TYR A 80 20.59 -11.90 -10.58
C TYR A 80 19.21 -11.50 -10.05
N ALA A 81 18.64 -10.37 -10.48
CA ALA A 81 17.35 -9.86 -10.02
C ALA A 81 16.20 -10.87 -10.20
N LYS A 82 16.30 -11.78 -11.18
CA LYS A 82 15.33 -12.85 -11.40
C LYS A 82 15.27 -13.87 -10.25
N LYS A 83 16.33 -14.01 -9.48
CA LYS A 83 16.39 -14.92 -8.32
C LYS A 83 15.76 -14.29 -7.06
N SER A 84 15.55 -12.97 -7.04
CA SER A 84 14.91 -12.27 -5.93
C SER A 84 13.41 -12.55 -5.87
N THR A 85 12.96 -13.04 -4.71
CA THR A 85 11.54 -13.26 -4.40
C THR A 85 10.78 -11.94 -4.26
N ASN A 86 9.46 -11.97 -4.39
CA ASN A 86 8.66 -10.76 -4.14
C ASN A 86 8.82 -10.30 -2.69
N GLU A 87 8.81 -11.20 -1.70
CA GLU A 87 9.00 -10.84 -0.29
C GLU A 87 10.30 -10.07 -0.05
N GLN A 88 11.41 -10.47 -0.69
CA GLN A 88 12.66 -9.74 -0.59
C GLN A 88 12.57 -8.32 -1.18
N LEU A 89 11.92 -8.18 -2.35
CA LEU A 89 11.72 -6.85 -2.96
C LEU A 89 10.79 -5.97 -2.12
N HIS A 90 9.74 -6.56 -1.55
CA HIS A 90 8.83 -5.88 -0.63
C HIS A 90 9.59 -5.36 0.58
N ALA A 91 10.37 -6.23 1.24
CA ALA A 91 11.18 -5.85 2.40
C ALA A 91 12.13 -4.68 2.07
N ALA A 92 12.77 -4.72 0.89
CA ALA A 92 13.72 -3.71 0.44
C ALA A 92 13.15 -2.30 0.34
N ILE A 93 11.89 -2.17 -0.06
CA ILE A 93 11.27 -0.84 -0.24
C ILE A 93 10.26 -0.51 0.87
N THR A 94 10.13 -1.38 1.89
CA THR A 94 9.08 -1.26 2.92
C THR A 94 9.19 0.03 3.72
N GLU A 95 10.39 0.42 4.15
CA GLU A 95 10.57 1.64 4.95
C GLU A 95 10.20 2.90 4.14
N TYR A 96 10.63 2.95 2.89
CA TYR A 96 10.33 4.06 2.00
C TYR A 96 8.83 4.11 1.65
N ARG A 97 8.21 2.95 1.42
CA ARG A 97 6.74 2.81 1.26
C ARG A 97 5.99 3.37 2.46
N GLN A 98 6.34 2.94 3.67
CA GLN A 98 5.68 3.41 4.90
C GLN A 98 5.82 4.93 5.07
N THR A 99 6.94 5.50 4.65
CA THR A 99 7.16 6.94 4.68
C THR A 99 6.21 7.69 3.73
N LEU A 100 5.98 7.16 2.53
CA LEU A 100 4.99 7.71 1.59
C LEU A 100 3.57 7.57 2.13
N GLU A 101 3.21 6.40 2.67
CA GLU A 101 1.87 6.11 3.21
C GLU A 101 1.48 7.00 4.40
N ARG A 102 2.46 7.44 5.20
CA ARG A 102 2.22 8.38 6.31
C ARG A 102 1.88 9.80 5.86
N ARG A 103 2.06 10.13 4.57
CA ARG A 103 1.71 11.46 4.06
C ARG A 103 0.19 11.62 3.99
N ARG A 104 -0.26 12.85 4.23
CA ARG A 104 -1.70 13.20 4.19
C ARG A 104 -2.33 12.96 2.81
N ASP A 105 -1.55 13.13 1.75
CA ASP A 105 -1.96 12.91 0.36
C ASP A 105 -0.78 12.31 -0.43
N PRO A 106 -0.60 10.98 -0.38
CA PRO A 106 0.50 10.31 -1.06
C PRO A 106 0.35 10.37 -2.58
N GLU A 107 -0.89 10.42 -3.08
CA GLU A 107 -1.20 10.47 -4.51
C GLU A 107 -0.69 11.76 -5.16
N GLN A 108 -0.99 12.90 -4.54
CA GLN A 108 -0.50 14.19 -4.99
C GLN A 108 1.02 14.28 -4.87
N TYR A 109 1.59 13.81 -3.76
CA TYR A 109 3.04 13.85 -3.55
C TYR A 109 3.78 13.08 -4.65
N LEU A 110 3.33 11.86 -4.96
CA LEU A 110 3.90 11.07 -6.04
C LEU A 110 3.73 11.75 -7.38
N ARG A 111 2.57 12.33 -7.69
CA ARG A 111 2.39 13.04 -8.96
C ARG A 111 3.45 14.13 -9.13
N ASP A 112 3.66 14.91 -8.08
CA ASP A 112 4.51 16.10 -8.12
C ASP A 112 6.01 15.75 -8.01
N HIS A 113 6.33 14.63 -7.36
CA HIS A 113 7.71 14.20 -7.03
C HIS A 113 8.06 12.78 -7.52
N LEU A 114 7.35 12.20 -8.51
CA LEU A 114 7.52 10.78 -8.88
C LEU A 114 8.97 10.43 -9.19
N GLN A 115 9.66 11.28 -9.95
CA GLN A 115 11.03 11.05 -10.37
C GLN A 115 11.96 10.94 -9.16
N ASP A 116 11.97 11.98 -8.32
CA ASP A 116 12.78 12.03 -7.10
C ASP A 116 12.44 10.84 -6.17
N THR A 117 11.14 10.52 -6.08
CA THR A 117 10.64 9.40 -5.27
C THR A 117 11.16 8.06 -5.77
N LEU A 118 11.17 7.83 -7.08
CA LEU A 118 11.68 6.59 -7.66
C LEU A 118 13.19 6.48 -7.51
N SER A 119 13.93 7.56 -7.75
CA SER A 119 15.38 7.58 -7.57
C SER A 119 15.78 7.19 -6.14
N GLU A 120 15.24 7.89 -5.13
CA GLU A 120 15.56 7.62 -3.72
C GLU A 120 15.09 6.23 -3.27
N CYS A 121 13.90 5.79 -3.72
CA CYS A 121 13.37 4.45 -3.43
C CYS A 121 14.29 3.35 -3.98
N PHE A 122 14.75 3.51 -5.22
CA PHE A 122 15.55 2.50 -5.90
C PHE A 122 16.97 2.42 -5.34
N GLU A 123 17.57 3.57 -5.02
CA GLU A 123 18.87 3.63 -4.35
C GLU A 123 18.81 2.93 -2.98
N THR A 124 17.90 3.37 -2.12
CA THR A 124 17.72 2.80 -0.77
C THR A 124 17.35 1.31 -0.82
N GLY A 125 16.43 0.96 -1.73
CA GLY A 125 16.00 -0.43 -1.91
C GLY A 125 17.12 -1.32 -2.41
N TYR A 126 17.99 -0.82 -3.28
CA TYR A 126 19.14 -1.58 -3.77
C TYR A 126 20.17 -1.79 -2.66
N GLU A 127 20.45 -0.76 -1.87
CA GLU A 127 21.34 -0.86 -0.71
C GLU A 127 20.88 -1.96 0.26
N TYR A 128 19.57 -2.02 0.56
CA TYR A 128 19.00 -3.06 1.41
C TYR A 128 19.10 -4.48 0.79
N LEU A 129 18.93 -4.60 -0.52
CA LEU A 129 19.04 -5.90 -1.22
C LEU A 129 20.48 -6.36 -1.42
N SER A 130 21.45 -5.44 -1.37
CA SER A 130 22.83 -5.69 -1.76
C SER A 130 23.47 -6.89 -1.05
N PRO A 131 23.30 -7.09 0.27
CA PRO A 131 23.86 -8.27 0.95
C PRO A 131 23.34 -9.61 0.41
N ALA A 132 22.04 -9.69 0.11
CA ALA A 132 21.44 -10.89 -0.47
C ALA A 132 21.94 -11.13 -1.91
N LEU A 133 22.09 -10.05 -2.70
CA LEU A 133 22.64 -10.12 -4.05
C LEU A 133 24.12 -10.52 -4.04
N ASN A 134 24.91 -10.04 -3.08
CA ASN A 134 26.32 -10.43 -2.91
C ASN A 134 26.47 -11.93 -2.66
N SER A 135 25.60 -12.50 -1.83
CA SER A 135 25.57 -13.95 -1.60
C SER A 135 25.30 -14.70 -2.93
N LEU A 136 24.33 -14.24 -3.72
CA LEU A 136 24.01 -14.83 -5.02
C LEU A 136 25.16 -14.71 -6.04
N ARG A 137 25.89 -13.60 -6.03
CA ARG A 137 27.09 -13.39 -6.87
C ARG A 137 28.22 -14.32 -6.46
N ALA A 138 28.48 -14.48 -5.17
CA ALA A 138 29.49 -15.41 -4.67
C ALA A 138 29.17 -16.85 -5.10
N THR A 139 27.94 -17.31 -4.90
CA THR A 139 27.50 -18.63 -5.38
C THR A 139 27.66 -18.77 -6.91
N ALA A 140 27.26 -17.75 -7.69
CA ALA A 140 27.40 -17.81 -9.14
C ALA A 140 28.88 -17.83 -9.60
N ALA A 141 29.77 -17.17 -8.87
CA ALA A 141 31.20 -17.24 -9.11
C ALA A 141 31.77 -18.64 -8.81
N MET A 142 31.31 -19.26 -7.72
CA MET A 142 31.66 -20.65 -7.37
C MET A 142 31.21 -21.63 -8.46
N ASP A 143 29.93 -21.57 -8.86
CA ASP A 143 29.37 -22.40 -9.95
C ASP A 143 30.20 -22.25 -11.22
N ARG A 144 30.61 -21.01 -11.54
CA ARG A 144 31.39 -20.71 -12.74
C ARG A 144 32.83 -21.23 -12.66
N ALA A 145 33.45 -21.16 -11.50
CA ALA A 145 34.78 -21.73 -11.26
C ALA A 145 34.74 -23.25 -11.42
N GLU A 146 33.70 -23.91 -10.90
CA GLU A 146 33.48 -25.35 -11.04
C GLU A 146 33.25 -25.75 -12.51
N GLU A 147 32.35 -25.08 -13.23
CA GLU A 147 32.08 -25.34 -14.65
C GLU A 147 33.34 -25.25 -15.52
N THR A 148 34.21 -24.29 -15.21
CA THR A 148 35.42 -24.03 -16.00
C THR A 148 36.63 -24.78 -15.47
N GLN A 149 36.52 -25.43 -14.31
CA GLN A 149 37.62 -26.07 -13.57
C GLN A 149 38.79 -25.10 -13.35
N LYS A 150 38.49 -23.85 -13.01
CA LYS A 150 39.46 -22.78 -12.79
C LYS A 150 39.23 -22.14 -11.43
N TRP A 151 39.90 -22.68 -10.43
CA TRP A 151 39.85 -22.19 -9.06
C TRP A 151 40.86 -21.04 -8.85
N PRO A 152 40.42 -19.86 -8.37
CA PRO A 152 41.31 -18.72 -8.19
C PRO A 152 42.47 -18.96 -7.23
N ASP A 153 42.28 -19.75 -6.17
CA ASP A 153 43.28 -20.06 -5.16
C ASP A 153 44.35 -21.06 -5.64
N GLU A 154 44.09 -21.79 -6.72
CA GLU A 154 45.06 -22.65 -7.41
C GLU A 154 45.82 -21.93 -8.54
N ALA A 155 45.42 -20.70 -8.88
CA ALA A 155 46.02 -19.94 -9.96
C ALA A 155 47.42 -19.41 -9.59
N LYS A 156 48.24 -19.15 -10.61
CA LYS A 156 49.56 -18.49 -10.42
C LYS A 156 49.46 -17.09 -9.83
N ASP A 157 48.34 -16.42 -10.09
CA ASP A 157 48.02 -15.07 -9.61
C ASP A 157 46.58 -15.09 -9.08
N PRO A 158 46.39 -15.41 -7.79
CA PRO A 158 45.06 -15.57 -7.21
C PRO A 158 44.22 -14.29 -7.24
N GLN A 159 44.85 -13.13 -7.03
CA GLN A 159 44.16 -11.84 -7.07
C GLN A 159 43.56 -11.60 -8.45
N ARG A 160 44.40 -11.70 -9.49
CA ARG A 160 43.95 -11.47 -10.87
C ARG A 160 42.88 -12.48 -11.30
N ALA A 161 43.04 -13.75 -10.90
CA ALA A 161 42.05 -14.79 -11.21
C ALA A 161 40.71 -14.50 -10.52
N THR A 162 40.73 -14.13 -9.24
CA THR A 162 39.53 -13.82 -8.43
C THR A 162 38.78 -12.62 -9.01
N LEU A 163 39.48 -11.51 -9.25
CA LEU A 163 38.87 -10.29 -9.79
C LEU A 163 38.36 -10.48 -11.23
N SER A 164 39.04 -11.29 -12.04
CA SER A 164 38.56 -11.63 -13.39
C SER A 164 37.26 -12.43 -13.34
N LEU A 165 37.17 -13.41 -12.44
CA LEU A 165 35.96 -14.21 -12.24
C LEU A 165 34.80 -13.32 -11.77
N LEU A 166 35.04 -12.45 -10.78
CA LEU A 166 34.03 -11.51 -10.30
C LEU A 166 33.56 -10.54 -11.40
N LYS A 167 34.45 -10.03 -12.26
CA LYS A 167 34.09 -9.15 -13.41
C LYS A 167 33.26 -9.86 -14.49
N GLU A 168 33.29 -11.20 -14.55
CA GLU A 168 32.39 -11.99 -15.42
C GLU A 168 30.98 -12.07 -14.81
N ILE A 169 30.90 -12.26 -13.50
CA ILE A 169 29.66 -12.44 -12.74
C ILE A 169 28.93 -11.12 -12.50
N GLU A 170 29.67 -10.06 -12.16
CA GLU A 170 29.17 -8.70 -11.93
C GLU A 170 29.87 -7.73 -12.88
N PRO A 171 29.25 -7.43 -14.04
CA PRO A 171 29.84 -6.52 -15.02
C PRO A 171 30.08 -5.10 -14.51
N ALA A 172 29.36 -4.63 -13.47
CA ALA A 172 29.56 -3.29 -12.91
C ALA A 172 30.95 -3.11 -12.28
N LEU A 173 31.62 -4.18 -11.87
CA LEU A 173 33.01 -4.13 -11.39
C LEU A 173 34.01 -3.65 -12.45
N LYS A 174 33.60 -3.54 -13.72
CA LYS A 174 34.44 -2.96 -14.79
C LYS A 174 34.46 -1.43 -14.75
N GLU A 175 33.54 -0.82 -14.02
CA GLU A 175 33.42 0.63 -13.87
C GLU A 175 34.08 1.13 -12.56
N ILE A 176 34.52 0.20 -11.70
CA ILE A 176 35.19 0.48 -10.41
C ILE A 176 36.70 0.55 -10.63
N ASP A 177 37.37 1.43 -9.88
CA ASP A 177 38.81 1.64 -10.01
C ASP A 177 39.61 0.39 -9.62
N ASP A 178 40.70 0.11 -10.35
CA ASP A 178 41.50 -1.10 -10.11
C ASP A 178 42.23 -1.04 -8.74
N ASP A 179 42.49 0.15 -8.18
CA ASP A 179 43.06 0.30 -6.84
C ASP A 179 42.04 -0.10 -5.76
N GLU A 180 40.77 0.29 -5.90
CA GLU A 180 39.67 -0.10 -4.98
C GLU A 180 39.43 -1.62 -5.03
N LEU A 181 39.40 -2.20 -6.24
CA LEU A 181 39.31 -3.65 -6.43
C LEU A 181 40.50 -4.39 -5.78
N SER A 182 41.69 -3.80 -5.86
CA SER A 182 42.89 -4.37 -5.26
C SER A 182 42.86 -4.27 -3.74
N GLU A 183 42.42 -3.15 -3.18
CA GLU A 183 42.25 -2.94 -1.74
C GLU A 183 41.26 -3.95 -1.15
N ALA A 184 40.11 -4.14 -1.80
CA ALA A 184 39.10 -5.12 -1.39
C ALA A 184 39.67 -6.55 -1.29
N PHE A 185 40.43 -6.97 -2.30
CA PHE A 185 41.10 -8.27 -2.28
C PHE A 185 42.12 -8.36 -1.14
N GLN A 186 42.95 -7.33 -0.97
CA GLN A 186 43.98 -7.30 0.07
C GLN A 186 43.40 -7.28 1.49
N ALA A 187 42.21 -6.71 1.67
CA ALA A 187 41.51 -6.71 2.95
C ALA A 187 40.98 -8.12 3.33
N ALA A 188 40.44 -8.86 2.37
CA ALA A 188 39.86 -10.19 2.59
C ALA A 188 40.91 -11.33 2.62
N TRP A 189 41.99 -11.20 1.84
CA TRP A 189 42.99 -12.27 1.65
C TRP A 189 43.65 -12.80 2.95
N PRO A 190 44.02 -11.96 3.94
CA PRO A 190 44.64 -12.44 5.17
C PRO A 190 43.75 -13.41 5.95
N HIS A 191 42.43 -13.16 5.96
CA HIS A 191 41.48 -14.01 6.67
C HIS A 191 41.35 -15.37 5.97
N PHE A 192 41.25 -15.37 4.64
CA PHE A 192 41.28 -16.59 3.83
C PHE A 192 42.53 -17.44 4.08
N GLU A 193 43.72 -16.84 4.08
CA GLU A 193 44.99 -17.54 4.34
C GLU A 193 45.08 -18.11 5.77
N GLU A 194 44.53 -17.40 6.75
CA GLU A 194 44.45 -17.89 8.12
C GLU A 194 43.59 -19.15 8.21
N VAL A 195 42.38 -19.13 7.64
CA VAL A 195 41.47 -20.28 7.61
C VAL A 195 42.10 -21.44 6.84
N ARG A 196 42.72 -21.17 5.69
CA ARG A 196 43.40 -22.18 4.86
C ARG A 196 44.55 -22.88 5.60
N ARG A 197 45.34 -22.13 6.38
CA ARG A 197 46.49 -22.66 7.12
C ARG A 197 46.08 -23.51 8.33
N ASN A 198 44.94 -23.21 8.93
CA ASN A 198 44.44 -23.88 10.13
C ASN A 198 43.49 -25.07 9.83
N ALA A 199 43.17 -25.32 8.56
CA ALA A 199 42.28 -26.40 8.14
C ALA A 199 42.89 -27.80 8.38
N PRO A 200 42.15 -28.74 8.99
CA PRO A 200 42.65 -30.09 9.30
C PRO A 200 42.82 -30.98 8.06
N ASP A 201 42.06 -30.72 6.99
CA ASP A 201 42.24 -31.31 5.67
C ASP A 201 42.30 -30.18 4.62
N LYS A 202 43.17 -30.33 3.61
CA LYS A 202 43.36 -29.31 2.57
C LYS A 202 42.27 -29.36 1.51
N GLU A 203 41.72 -30.54 1.24
CA GLU A 203 40.69 -30.75 0.22
C GLU A 203 39.28 -30.56 0.79
N GLU A 204 39.04 -30.92 2.06
CA GLU A 204 37.74 -30.74 2.71
C GLU A 204 37.50 -29.24 3.04
N GLY A 205 36.40 -28.67 2.52
CA GLY A 205 35.99 -27.29 2.78
C GLY A 205 36.69 -26.20 1.95
N ALA A 206 37.33 -26.53 0.82
CA ALA A 206 37.87 -25.52 -0.10
C ALA A 206 36.78 -24.57 -0.64
N ASP A 207 35.61 -25.12 -0.92
CA ASP A 207 34.47 -24.36 -1.44
C ASP A 207 33.97 -23.32 -0.43
N GLU A 208 33.79 -23.71 0.83
CA GLU A 208 33.34 -22.82 1.91
C GLU A 208 34.32 -21.66 2.13
N ARG A 209 35.63 -21.93 2.06
CA ARG A 209 36.67 -20.89 2.22
C ARG A 209 36.62 -19.88 1.08
N LEU A 210 36.49 -20.37 -0.15
CA LEU A 210 36.47 -19.52 -1.32
C LEU A 210 35.16 -18.71 -1.40
N GLU A 211 34.03 -19.31 -1.04
CA GLU A 211 32.76 -18.60 -0.90
C GLU A 211 32.87 -17.45 0.10
N HIS A 212 33.52 -17.68 1.26
CA HIS A 212 33.77 -16.64 2.25
C HIS A 212 34.67 -15.52 1.72
N LEU A 213 35.76 -15.85 1.02
CA LEU A 213 36.65 -14.86 0.39
C LEU A 213 35.89 -13.98 -0.61
N LEU A 214 35.11 -14.59 -1.50
CA LEU A 214 34.31 -13.87 -2.49
C LEU A 214 33.25 -12.99 -1.81
N GLY A 215 32.62 -13.49 -0.76
CA GLY A 215 31.66 -12.74 0.05
C GLY A 215 32.28 -11.49 0.70
N GLU A 216 33.45 -11.63 1.32
CA GLU A 216 34.16 -10.50 1.94
C GLU A 216 34.59 -9.44 0.91
N ILE A 217 35.10 -9.86 -0.25
CA ILE A 217 35.46 -8.93 -1.33
C ILE A 217 34.23 -8.16 -1.82
N LEU A 218 33.12 -8.86 -2.07
CA LEU A 218 31.87 -8.24 -2.53
C LEU A 218 31.25 -7.33 -1.46
N GLN A 219 31.42 -7.67 -0.18
CA GLN A 219 31.00 -6.81 0.92
C GLN A 219 31.85 -5.54 1.00
N HIS A 220 33.16 -5.63 0.77
CA HIS A 220 34.05 -4.48 0.75
C HIS A 220 33.74 -3.53 -0.42
N LEU A 221 33.47 -4.10 -1.60
CA LEU A 221 33.11 -3.37 -2.83
C LEU A 221 31.63 -2.94 -2.87
N GLN A 222 30.87 -3.20 -1.82
CA GLN A 222 29.44 -2.92 -1.80
C GLN A 222 29.12 -1.44 -2.05
N PRO A 223 29.79 -0.46 -1.41
CA PRO A 223 29.51 0.96 -1.65
C PRO A 223 29.67 1.35 -3.12
N GLU A 224 30.72 0.87 -3.77
CA GLU A 224 31.07 1.19 -5.15
C GLU A 224 30.09 0.51 -6.13
N ILE A 225 29.73 -0.75 -5.88
CA ILE A 225 28.69 -1.46 -6.64
C ILE A 225 27.36 -0.73 -6.52
N VAL A 226 26.95 -0.33 -5.30
CA VAL A 226 25.71 0.41 -5.08
C VAL A 226 25.73 1.73 -5.83
N ALA A 227 26.83 2.49 -5.78
CA ALA A 227 26.95 3.77 -6.48
C ALA A 227 26.80 3.61 -8.01
N VAL A 228 27.52 2.66 -8.62
CA VAL A 228 27.44 2.40 -10.06
C VAL A 228 26.02 1.98 -10.46
N LYS A 229 25.37 1.14 -9.66
CA LYS A 229 24.03 0.63 -9.94
C LYS A 229 22.97 1.71 -9.73
N ALA A 230 23.09 2.54 -8.71
CA ALA A 230 22.21 3.69 -8.49
C ALA A 230 22.27 4.66 -9.68
N GLU A 231 23.47 4.99 -10.17
CA GLU A 231 23.63 5.83 -11.36
C GLU A 231 22.99 5.20 -12.62
N ALA A 232 23.11 3.88 -12.77
CA ALA A 232 22.47 3.16 -13.85
C ALA A 232 20.93 3.19 -13.74
N MET A 233 20.36 3.02 -12.53
CA MET A 233 18.92 3.14 -12.31
C MET A 233 18.43 4.57 -12.60
N ASP A 234 19.14 5.60 -12.15
CA ASP A 234 18.80 7.00 -12.37
C ASP A 234 18.68 7.35 -13.86
N LYS A 235 19.48 6.72 -14.72
CA LYS A 235 19.37 6.89 -16.18
C LYS A 235 18.07 6.30 -16.75
N LEU A 236 17.46 5.32 -16.10
CA LEU A 236 16.19 4.69 -16.50
C LEU A 236 14.97 5.46 -15.99
N VAL A 237 15.08 6.07 -14.81
CA VAL A 237 13.95 6.74 -14.12
C VAL A 237 13.21 7.75 -15.02
N PRO A 238 13.85 8.65 -15.79
CA PRO A 238 13.14 9.62 -16.63
C PRO A 238 12.21 8.97 -17.67
N GLU A 239 12.65 7.88 -18.31
CA GLU A 239 11.82 7.16 -19.28
C GLU A 239 10.65 6.48 -18.59
N MET A 240 10.92 5.83 -17.45
CA MET A 240 9.88 5.22 -16.62
C MET A 240 8.84 6.28 -16.26
N VAL A 241 9.23 7.37 -15.61
CA VAL A 241 8.34 8.50 -15.24
C VAL A 241 7.52 9.00 -16.43
N LYS A 242 8.12 9.12 -17.62
CA LYS A 242 7.40 9.55 -18.83
C LYS A 242 6.31 8.56 -19.24
N ARG A 243 6.55 7.25 -19.16
CA ARG A 243 5.54 6.22 -19.41
C ARG A 243 4.40 6.28 -18.40
N TYR A 244 4.68 6.68 -17.17
CA TYR A 244 3.66 6.82 -16.13
C TYR A 244 2.87 8.12 -16.27
N ARG A 245 3.50 9.27 -16.53
CA ARG A 245 2.88 10.63 -16.49
C ARG A 245 1.71 10.90 -17.46
N THR A 246 1.25 9.93 -18.25
CA THR A 246 0.10 10.11 -19.17
C THR A 246 -1.27 9.99 -18.51
N GLY A 247 -1.35 9.61 -17.24
CA GLY A 247 -2.62 9.53 -16.50
C GLY A 247 -2.99 10.82 -15.73
N LYS A 248 -4.18 10.82 -15.14
CA LYS A 248 -4.77 11.87 -14.28
C LYS A 248 -4.95 11.38 -12.84
N THR A 249 -4.86 12.25 -11.83
CA THR A 249 -5.25 11.91 -10.44
C THR A 249 -6.75 12.04 -10.21
N LEU A 250 -7.25 11.63 -9.03
CA LEU A 250 -8.63 11.89 -8.63
C LEU A 250 -8.93 13.40 -8.64
N GLU A 251 -8.00 14.23 -8.17
CA GLU A 251 -8.14 15.70 -8.16
C GLU A 251 -8.24 16.28 -9.58
N ASP A 252 -7.48 15.72 -10.53
CA ASP A 252 -7.55 16.14 -11.94
C ASP A 252 -8.89 15.75 -12.60
N LEU A 253 -9.47 14.61 -12.19
CA LEU A 253 -10.76 14.12 -12.68
C LEU A 253 -11.97 14.73 -11.97
N LEU A 254 -11.79 15.22 -10.74
CA LEU A 254 -12.87 15.69 -9.86
C LEU A 254 -13.85 16.62 -10.57
N PRO A 255 -13.42 17.66 -11.32
CA PRO A 255 -14.37 18.58 -11.94
C PRO A 255 -15.33 17.90 -12.90
N GLU A 256 -14.80 17.01 -13.73
CA GLU A 256 -15.54 16.31 -14.76
C GLU A 256 -16.40 15.20 -14.15
N ALA A 257 -15.84 14.44 -13.20
CA ALA A 257 -16.55 13.39 -12.47
C ALA A 257 -17.76 13.94 -11.69
N PHE A 258 -17.62 15.10 -11.02
CA PHE A 258 -18.72 15.74 -10.29
C PHE A 258 -19.80 16.23 -11.25
N ALA A 259 -19.43 16.74 -12.43
CA ALA A 259 -20.39 17.11 -13.46
C ALA A 259 -21.16 15.89 -14.01
N VAL A 260 -20.48 14.75 -14.21
CA VAL A 260 -21.11 13.48 -14.61
C VAL A 260 -22.12 13.01 -13.56
N VAL A 261 -21.75 13.01 -12.28
CA VAL A 261 -22.65 12.61 -11.18
C VAL A 261 -23.84 13.55 -11.05
N ARG A 262 -23.62 14.87 -11.19
CA ARG A 262 -24.71 15.86 -11.20
C ARG A 262 -25.71 15.57 -12.31
N GLU A 263 -25.23 15.35 -13.53
CA GLU A 263 -26.08 15.03 -14.67
C GLU A 263 -26.82 13.70 -14.48
N ALA A 264 -26.13 12.67 -13.96
CA ALA A 264 -26.73 11.38 -13.62
C ALA A 264 -27.83 11.52 -12.55
N GLY A 265 -27.63 12.36 -11.53
CA GLY A 265 -28.62 12.68 -10.51
C GLY A 265 -29.88 13.31 -11.12
N TRP A 266 -29.71 14.25 -12.05
CA TRP A 266 -30.83 14.85 -12.78
C TRP A 266 -31.58 13.82 -13.64
N ARG A 267 -30.87 12.93 -14.34
CA ARG A 267 -31.49 11.94 -15.21
C ARG A 267 -32.25 10.88 -14.43
N ARG A 268 -31.64 10.32 -13.38
CA ARG A 268 -32.15 9.14 -12.65
C ARG A 268 -33.13 9.49 -11.54
N ILE A 269 -32.82 10.51 -10.74
CA ILE A 269 -33.61 10.85 -9.55
C ILE A 269 -34.19 12.27 -9.58
N LYS A 270 -34.03 12.99 -10.70
CA LYS A 270 -34.56 14.36 -10.90
C LYS A 270 -34.05 15.38 -9.89
N MET A 271 -32.84 15.17 -9.38
CA MET A 271 -32.19 16.09 -8.45
C MET A 271 -30.86 16.55 -9.04
N ARG A 272 -30.69 17.87 -9.18
CA ARG A 272 -29.45 18.50 -9.62
C ARG A 272 -28.75 19.10 -8.41
N HIS A 273 -27.47 18.79 -8.22
CA HIS A 273 -26.68 19.37 -7.11
C HIS A 273 -26.57 20.89 -7.23
N TYR A 274 -26.82 21.61 -6.14
CA TYR A 274 -26.51 23.04 -6.00
C TYR A 274 -25.01 23.26 -5.78
N ASP A 275 -24.54 24.49 -5.97
CA ASP A 275 -23.11 24.80 -5.83
C ASP A 275 -22.61 24.61 -4.39
N VAL A 276 -23.46 24.91 -3.39
CA VAL A 276 -23.17 24.60 -1.97
C VAL A 276 -23.03 23.11 -1.72
N GLN A 277 -23.76 22.28 -2.47
CA GLN A 277 -23.67 20.82 -2.38
C GLN A 277 -22.40 20.31 -3.07
N LEU A 278 -21.99 20.93 -4.19
CA LEU A 278 -20.68 20.62 -4.79
C LEU A 278 -19.53 20.95 -3.84
N ILE A 279 -19.58 22.10 -3.17
CA ILE A 279 -18.60 22.49 -2.15
C ILE A 279 -18.56 21.45 -1.04
N GLY A 280 -19.72 21.03 -0.52
CA GLY A 280 -19.79 19.94 0.47
C GLY A 280 -19.14 18.66 -0.03
N GLY A 281 -19.36 18.27 -1.29
CA GLY A 281 -18.74 17.11 -1.91
C GLY A 281 -17.21 17.20 -2.00
N VAL A 282 -16.67 18.38 -2.34
CA VAL A 282 -15.22 18.63 -2.36
C VAL A 282 -14.63 18.54 -0.95
N VAL A 283 -15.30 19.13 0.05
CA VAL A 283 -14.86 19.09 1.45
C VAL A 283 -14.81 17.64 1.97
N LEU A 284 -15.82 16.83 1.64
CA LEU A 284 -15.82 15.41 1.98
C LEU A 284 -14.68 14.66 1.30
N HIS A 285 -14.45 14.87 -0.01
CA HIS A 285 -13.32 14.26 -0.73
C HIS A 285 -11.96 14.58 -0.07
N GLN A 286 -11.79 15.80 0.45
CA GLN A 286 -10.59 16.24 1.19
C GLN A 286 -10.44 15.62 2.60
N GLY A 287 -11.31 14.68 2.98
CA GLY A 287 -11.28 14.04 4.29
C GLY A 287 -11.66 14.96 5.45
N LYS A 288 -12.49 16.00 5.19
CA LYS A 288 -12.95 16.97 6.19
C LYS A 288 -14.44 16.76 6.51
N ILE A 289 -14.89 17.36 7.62
CA ILE A 289 -16.31 17.43 7.98
C ILE A 289 -16.99 18.55 7.21
N ALA A 290 -18.02 18.20 6.44
CA ALA A 290 -18.89 19.17 5.78
C ALA A 290 -20.13 19.44 6.65
N GLU A 291 -20.10 20.51 7.45
CA GLU A 291 -21.26 20.94 8.24
C GLU A 291 -22.33 21.55 7.32
N MET A 292 -23.44 20.81 7.14
CA MET A 292 -24.58 21.25 6.34
C MET A 292 -25.85 21.13 7.19
N LYS A 293 -26.70 22.16 7.14
CA LYS A 293 -27.96 22.15 7.90
C LYS A 293 -28.86 21.01 7.44
N THR A 294 -29.71 20.53 8.35
CA THR A 294 -30.72 19.53 8.01
C THR A 294 -31.61 20.04 6.87
N GLY A 295 -31.82 19.22 5.85
CA GLY A 295 -32.56 19.58 4.64
C GLY A 295 -31.71 20.10 3.48
N GLU A 296 -30.41 20.38 3.68
CA GLU A 296 -29.50 20.79 2.60
C GLU A 296 -29.11 19.65 1.63
N GLY A 297 -29.62 18.43 1.86
CA GLY A 297 -29.45 17.29 0.96
C GLY A 297 -28.11 16.55 1.12
N LYS A 298 -27.64 16.32 2.37
CA LYS A 298 -26.40 15.58 2.68
C LYS A 298 -26.29 14.25 1.92
N THR A 299 -27.40 13.50 1.84
CA THR A 299 -27.48 12.22 1.11
C THR A 299 -27.11 12.35 -0.37
N LEU A 300 -27.57 13.43 -1.04
CA LEU A 300 -27.24 13.69 -2.44
C LEU A 300 -25.78 14.18 -2.57
N VAL A 301 -25.31 15.00 -1.64
CA VAL A 301 -23.93 15.52 -1.60
C VAL A 301 -22.92 14.39 -1.58
N ALA A 302 -23.15 13.36 -0.77
CA ALA A 302 -22.25 12.22 -0.63
C ALA A 302 -22.00 11.48 -1.96
N THR A 303 -22.94 11.55 -2.92
CA THR A 303 -22.79 10.84 -4.20
C THR A 303 -21.61 11.32 -5.04
N LEU A 304 -21.21 12.59 -4.90
CA LEU A 304 -20.09 13.18 -5.63
C LEU A 304 -18.75 12.55 -5.21
N PRO A 305 -18.31 12.66 -3.94
CA PRO A 305 -17.07 12.04 -3.49
C PRO A 305 -17.13 10.52 -3.45
N VAL A 306 -18.31 9.89 -3.23
CA VAL A 306 -18.43 8.43 -3.28
C VAL A 306 -18.12 7.92 -4.68
N TYR A 307 -18.74 8.50 -5.71
CA TYR A 307 -18.47 8.11 -7.10
C TYR A 307 -16.99 8.32 -7.45
N LEU A 308 -16.45 9.51 -7.20
CA LEU A 308 -15.06 9.85 -7.53
C LEU A 308 -14.08 8.85 -6.90
N ASN A 309 -14.17 8.62 -5.59
CA ASN A 309 -13.26 7.72 -4.89
C ASN A 309 -13.48 6.24 -5.26
N ALA A 310 -14.70 5.85 -5.65
CA ALA A 310 -15.01 4.50 -6.13
C ALA A 310 -14.43 4.20 -7.53
N LEU A 311 -14.02 5.21 -8.30
CA LEU A 311 -13.31 5.00 -9.57
C LEU A 311 -11.98 4.24 -9.37
N THR A 312 -11.38 4.31 -8.18
CA THR A 312 -10.15 3.58 -7.86
C THR A 312 -10.32 2.06 -7.78
N GLY A 313 -11.56 1.56 -7.63
CA GLY A 313 -11.85 0.13 -7.43
C GLY A 313 -11.49 -0.43 -6.04
N LYS A 314 -10.85 0.38 -5.17
CA LYS A 314 -10.47 0.00 -3.80
C LYS A 314 -11.64 -0.03 -2.82
N GLY A 315 -12.74 0.61 -3.19
CA GLY A 315 -13.95 0.66 -2.38
C GLY A 315 -14.23 1.93 -1.64
N VAL A 316 -15.52 2.18 -1.42
CA VAL A 316 -16.00 3.28 -0.58
C VAL A 316 -17.08 2.77 0.38
N HIS A 317 -16.92 3.05 1.66
CA HIS A 317 -17.95 2.80 2.66
C HIS A 317 -18.78 4.07 2.91
N LEU A 318 -20.10 3.99 2.77
CA LEU A 318 -20.99 5.02 3.30
C LEU A 318 -21.64 4.49 4.57
N VAL A 319 -21.23 5.09 5.69
CA VAL A 319 -21.59 4.68 7.05
C VAL A 319 -22.71 5.57 7.56
N THR A 320 -23.78 4.96 8.08
CA THR A 320 -24.89 5.67 8.72
C THR A 320 -25.28 4.97 10.04
N VAL A 321 -26.26 5.53 10.75
CA VAL A 321 -26.60 5.13 12.13
C VAL A 321 -27.49 3.90 12.23
N ASN A 322 -28.25 3.55 11.17
CA ASN A 322 -29.15 2.39 11.22
C ASN A 322 -29.42 1.73 9.86
N ASP A 323 -29.87 0.47 9.91
CA ASP A 323 -30.13 -0.37 8.75
C ASP A 323 -31.18 0.21 7.79
N TYR A 324 -32.18 0.92 8.30
CA TYR A 324 -33.22 1.53 7.46
C TYR A 324 -32.61 2.62 6.57
N LEU A 325 -31.83 3.53 7.14
CA LEU A 325 -31.14 4.58 6.39
C LEU A 325 -30.16 3.99 5.39
N ALA A 326 -29.39 2.96 5.79
CA ALA A 326 -28.43 2.30 4.91
C ALA A 326 -29.13 1.70 3.67
N ARG A 327 -30.23 0.97 3.86
CA ARG A 327 -31.02 0.38 2.76
C ARG A 327 -31.68 1.44 1.90
N ARG A 328 -32.36 2.41 2.51
CA ARG A 328 -33.06 3.50 1.83
C ARG A 328 -32.11 4.27 0.92
N ASP A 329 -30.95 4.67 1.46
CA ASP A 329 -30.01 5.51 0.72
C ASP A 329 -29.27 4.72 -0.35
N ALA A 330 -28.97 3.44 -0.11
CA ALA A 330 -28.45 2.54 -1.14
C ALA A 330 -29.44 2.30 -2.28
N GLU A 331 -30.74 2.16 -2.00
CA GLU A 331 -31.77 2.00 -3.03
C GLU A 331 -31.99 3.29 -3.81
N TRP A 332 -32.00 4.43 -3.12
CA TRP A 332 -32.27 5.72 -3.74
C TRP A 332 -31.06 6.26 -4.51
N MET A 333 -29.91 6.46 -3.86
CA MET A 333 -28.70 6.99 -4.50
C MET A 333 -28.03 5.93 -5.38
N GLY A 334 -28.24 4.63 -5.11
CA GLY A 334 -27.72 3.55 -5.94
C GLY A 334 -28.19 3.58 -7.40
N GLN A 335 -29.31 4.26 -7.69
CA GLN A 335 -29.75 4.48 -9.08
C GLN A 335 -28.75 5.32 -9.89
N ILE A 336 -28.03 6.25 -9.25
CA ILE A 336 -26.99 7.06 -9.88
C ILE A 336 -25.77 6.17 -10.17
N TYR A 337 -25.27 5.46 -9.15
CA TYR A 337 -24.06 4.65 -9.28
C TYR A 337 -24.23 3.51 -10.27
N LYS A 338 -25.34 2.78 -10.20
CA LYS A 338 -25.64 1.66 -11.12
C LYS A 338 -25.81 2.14 -12.55
N PHE A 339 -26.41 3.31 -12.77
CA PHE A 339 -26.47 3.92 -14.08
C PHE A 339 -25.07 4.25 -14.63
N LEU A 340 -24.18 4.76 -13.78
CA LEU A 340 -22.79 5.01 -14.12
C LEU A 340 -21.93 3.73 -14.11
N GLY A 341 -22.52 2.53 -14.04
CA GLY A 341 -21.80 1.26 -14.14
C GLY A 341 -21.02 0.84 -12.89
N LEU A 342 -21.27 1.45 -11.73
CA LEU A 342 -20.70 1.02 -10.45
C LEU A 342 -21.64 0.05 -9.71
N THR A 343 -21.05 -0.85 -8.94
CA THR A 343 -21.74 -1.82 -8.09
C THR A 343 -21.96 -1.27 -6.68
N VAL A 344 -23.08 -1.65 -6.05
CA VAL A 344 -23.49 -1.14 -4.73
C VAL A 344 -23.91 -2.30 -3.84
N GLY A 345 -23.20 -2.50 -2.74
CA GLY A 345 -23.50 -3.47 -1.68
C GLY A 345 -24.12 -2.81 -0.46
N VAL A 346 -24.79 -3.60 0.38
CA VAL A 346 -25.43 -3.14 1.62
C VAL A 346 -25.11 -4.12 2.75
N ILE A 347 -24.55 -3.61 3.84
CA ILE A 347 -24.20 -4.35 5.06
C ILE A 347 -25.13 -3.91 6.19
N VAL A 348 -25.94 -4.85 6.65
CA VAL A 348 -27.04 -4.67 7.60
C VAL A 348 -27.22 -5.97 8.37
N ASN A 349 -27.82 -5.90 9.55
CA ASN A 349 -27.86 -7.01 10.50
C ASN A 349 -28.52 -8.29 9.92
N ALA A 350 -29.46 -8.12 8.99
CA ALA A 350 -30.13 -9.23 8.33
C ALA A 350 -29.23 -10.09 7.42
N VAL A 351 -28.03 -9.61 7.06
CA VAL A 351 -27.05 -10.40 6.29
C VAL A 351 -26.09 -11.07 7.27
N GLU A 352 -26.09 -12.40 7.31
CA GLU A 352 -25.30 -13.15 8.28
C GLU A 352 -23.80 -12.85 8.17
N PRO A 353 -23.11 -12.67 9.32
CA PRO A 353 -21.65 -12.61 9.44
C PRO A 353 -20.89 -13.68 8.66
N GLN A 354 -19.69 -13.35 8.15
CA GLN A 354 -18.75 -14.34 7.59
C GLN A 354 -19.33 -15.20 6.45
N THR A 355 -20.30 -14.67 5.70
CA THR A 355 -20.91 -15.36 4.55
C THR A 355 -20.35 -14.87 3.20
N PRO A 356 -20.44 -15.68 2.13
CA PRO A 356 -20.12 -15.23 0.77
C PRO A 356 -20.95 -14.02 0.31
N GLU A 357 -22.20 -13.90 0.76
CA GLU A 357 -23.06 -12.75 0.48
C GLU A 357 -22.51 -11.48 1.12
N ARG A 358 -22.09 -11.55 2.39
CA ARG A 358 -21.45 -10.44 3.11
C ARG A 358 -20.16 -10.00 2.42
N ARG A 359 -19.32 -10.96 2.00
CA ARG A 359 -18.11 -10.68 1.19
C ARG A 359 -18.45 -10.01 -0.15
N ALA A 360 -19.49 -10.47 -0.85
CA ALA A 360 -19.91 -9.89 -2.11
C ALA A 360 -20.34 -8.42 -1.97
N ALA A 361 -20.97 -8.06 -0.84
CA ALA A 361 -21.33 -6.68 -0.54
C ALA A 361 -20.11 -5.78 -0.28
N TYR A 362 -19.05 -6.28 0.36
CA TYR A 362 -17.77 -5.56 0.49
C TYR A 362 -16.98 -5.47 -0.82
N ASN A 363 -17.15 -6.44 -1.72
CA ASN A 363 -16.49 -6.45 -3.03
C ASN A 363 -17.15 -5.52 -4.07
N CYS A 364 -18.32 -4.95 -3.78
CA CYS A 364 -18.91 -3.90 -4.61
C CYS A 364 -18.05 -2.64 -4.61
N ASP A 365 -18.14 -1.77 -5.62
CA ASP A 365 -17.40 -0.51 -5.68
C ASP A 365 -17.75 0.42 -4.50
N ILE A 366 -19.01 0.36 -4.07
CA ILE A 366 -19.58 1.14 -2.98
C ILE A 366 -20.32 0.20 -2.03
N THR A 367 -20.15 0.38 -0.73
CA THR A 367 -20.82 -0.40 0.31
C THR A 367 -21.50 0.53 1.30
N TYR A 368 -22.82 0.47 1.39
CA TYR A 368 -23.58 1.14 2.44
C TYR A 368 -23.65 0.26 3.67
N GLY A 369 -23.54 0.82 4.86
CA GLY A 369 -23.72 0.03 6.07
C GLY A 369 -23.81 0.86 7.33
N THR A 370 -23.99 0.18 8.45
CA THR A 370 -23.96 0.82 9.76
C THR A 370 -22.55 0.78 10.35
N ASN A 371 -22.23 1.77 11.18
CA ASN A 371 -20.97 1.80 11.93
C ASN A 371 -20.77 0.53 12.76
N SER A 372 -21.84 0.04 13.39
CA SER A 372 -21.82 -1.17 14.21
C SER A 372 -21.50 -2.41 13.39
N GLU A 373 -22.19 -2.65 12.27
CA GLU A 373 -21.97 -3.85 11.46
C GLU A 373 -20.58 -3.86 10.82
N ILE A 374 -20.10 -2.73 10.31
CA ILE A 374 -18.75 -2.60 9.74
C ILE A 374 -17.68 -2.82 10.82
N GLY A 375 -17.86 -2.25 12.01
CA GLY A 375 -16.94 -2.46 13.12
C GLY A 375 -16.91 -3.91 13.62
N PHE A 376 -18.07 -4.57 13.71
CA PHE A 376 -18.12 -5.99 14.06
C PHE A 376 -17.55 -6.90 12.97
N ASP A 377 -17.71 -6.57 11.69
CA ASP A 377 -17.05 -7.30 10.60
C ASP A 377 -15.53 -7.24 10.74
N TYR A 378 -14.97 -6.06 11.03
CA TYR A 378 -13.53 -5.92 11.25
C TYR A 378 -13.05 -6.77 12.42
N LEU A 379 -13.76 -6.75 13.55
CA LEU A 379 -13.42 -7.58 14.71
C LEU A 379 -13.53 -9.08 14.39
N ARG A 380 -14.58 -9.51 13.68
CA ARG A 380 -14.78 -10.92 13.28
C ARG A 380 -13.72 -11.39 12.28
N ASP A 381 -13.30 -10.53 11.36
CA ASP A 381 -12.23 -10.83 10.41
C ASP A 381 -10.87 -11.04 11.10
N ASN A 382 -10.62 -10.39 12.24
CA ASN A 382 -9.43 -10.63 13.05
C ASN A 382 -9.51 -11.89 13.94
N MET A 383 -10.61 -12.63 13.87
CA MET A 383 -10.83 -13.88 14.62
C MET A 383 -10.99 -15.11 13.70
N VAL A 384 -10.83 -14.96 12.38
CA VAL A 384 -10.96 -16.08 11.43
C VAL A 384 -9.82 -17.08 11.57
N VAL A 385 -10.10 -18.34 11.21
CA VAL A 385 -9.10 -19.41 11.25
C VAL A 385 -8.28 -19.45 9.96
N SER A 386 -8.83 -18.96 8.86
CA SER A 386 -8.18 -18.94 7.55
C SER A 386 -8.54 -17.68 6.74
N LEU A 387 -7.60 -17.23 5.87
CA LEU A 387 -7.75 -15.99 5.10
C LEU A 387 -8.93 -16.00 4.12
N ASP A 388 -9.33 -17.18 3.64
CA ASP A 388 -10.49 -17.35 2.76
C ASP A 388 -11.83 -17.13 3.47
N GLN A 389 -11.84 -16.88 4.78
CA GLN A 389 -13.03 -16.55 5.58
C GLN A 389 -13.23 -15.03 5.78
N LEU A 390 -12.22 -14.21 5.47
CA LEU A 390 -12.33 -12.74 5.56
C LEU A 390 -13.48 -12.22 4.70
N VAL A 391 -14.31 -11.30 5.21
CA VAL A 391 -15.39 -10.69 4.41
C VAL A 391 -15.04 -9.30 3.94
N MET A 392 -14.24 -8.56 4.71
CA MET A 392 -13.80 -7.24 4.35
C MET A 392 -12.64 -7.32 3.37
N ARG A 393 -12.58 -6.32 2.50
CA ARG A 393 -11.35 -5.93 1.82
C ARG A 393 -10.69 -4.80 2.58
N GLU A 394 -9.60 -4.30 2.03
CA GLU A 394 -8.90 -3.11 2.50
C GLU A 394 -9.81 -1.90 2.80
N LEU A 395 -9.51 -1.23 3.92
CA LEU A 395 -10.21 -0.02 4.36
C LEU A 395 -9.69 1.22 3.63
N ASN A 396 -10.31 1.54 2.49
CA ASN A 396 -9.83 2.62 1.61
C ASN A 396 -10.39 4.02 1.92
N TYR A 397 -11.71 4.21 1.84
CA TYR A 397 -12.34 5.52 2.05
C TYR A 397 -13.72 5.34 2.65
N ALA A 398 -14.06 6.16 3.65
CA ALA A 398 -15.36 6.12 4.32
C ALA A 398 -15.96 7.52 4.47
N ILE A 399 -17.24 7.66 4.15
CA ILE A 399 -18.04 8.83 4.51
C ILE A 399 -18.98 8.43 5.63
N VAL A 400 -18.90 9.16 6.75
CA VAL A 400 -19.75 8.94 7.92
C VAL A 400 -20.85 9.99 7.93
N ASP A 401 -22.09 9.57 7.72
CA ASP A 401 -23.27 10.41 7.92
C ASP A 401 -23.61 10.52 9.41
N GLU A 402 -24.14 11.67 9.83
CA GLU A 402 -24.35 12.02 11.25
C GLU A 402 -23.09 11.74 12.10
N VAL A 403 -21.95 12.28 11.62
CA VAL A 403 -20.61 12.06 12.16
C VAL A 403 -20.47 12.41 13.64
N ASP A 404 -21.22 13.39 14.13
CA ASP A 404 -21.28 13.76 15.54
C ASP A 404 -21.89 12.64 16.38
N ASN A 405 -22.99 12.04 15.92
CA ASN A 405 -23.57 10.89 16.60
C ASN A 405 -22.59 9.70 16.62
N ILE A 406 -22.04 9.33 15.46
CA ILE A 406 -21.22 8.12 15.33
C ILE A 406 -19.85 8.26 16.01
N LEU A 407 -19.12 9.35 15.72
CA LEU A 407 -17.72 9.50 16.18
C LEU A 407 -17.58 10.21 17.52
N ILE A 408 -18.65 10.75 18.09
CA ILE A 408 -18.63 11.39 19.42
C ILE A 408 -19.56 10.66 20.38
N ASP A 409 -20.84 10.53 20.05
CA ASP A 409 -21.82 9.98 20.99
C ASP A 409 -21.73 8.47 21.16
N GLU A 410 -21.73 7.72 20.06
CA GLU A 410 -21.67 6.24 20.07
C GLU A 410 -20.26 5.72 20.37
N ALA A 411 -19.22 6.44 19.93
CA ALA A 411 -17.81 6.09 20.17
C ALA A 411 -17.41 5.99 21.65
N ARG A 412 -18.26 6.43 22.58
CA ARG A 412 -18.05 6.27 24.03
C ARG A 412 -18.13 4.81 24.50
N THR A 413 -18.83 3.95 23.76
CA THR A 413 -18.99 2.54 24.11
C THR A 413 -18.20 1.68 23.13
N PRO A 414 -17.25 0.84 23.58
CA PRO A 414 -16.50 -0.01 22.67
C PRO A 414 -17.38 -1.09 22.05
N LEU A 415 -17.07 -1.47 20.81
CA LEU A 415 -17.65 -2.66 20.17
C LEU A 415 -17.00 -3.91 20.76
N ILE A 416 -17.80 -4.83 21.30
CA ILE A 416 -17.33 -6.03 21.98
C ILE A 416 -18.02 -7.27 21.39
N ILE A 417 -17.24 -8.23 20.92
CA ILE A 417 -17.72 -9.57 20.62
C ILE A 417 -17.65 -10.40 21.90
N SER A 418 -18.81 -10.76 22.43
CA SER A 418 -18.90 -11.66 23.60
C SER A 418 -19.17 -13.09 23.13
N GLY A 419 -18.31 -14.03 23.52
CA GLY A 419 -18.57 -15.45 23.36
C GLY A 419 -19.42 -15.99 24.53
N GLN A 420 -20.24 -17.01 24.29
CA GLN A 420 -20.74 -17.80 25.40
C GLN A 420 -19.57 -18.62 25.96
N GLY A 421 -19.14 -18.32 27.18
CA GLY A 421 -18.18 -19.17 27.87
C GLY A 421 -18.77 -20.57 28.05
N GLN A 422 -18.01 -21.61 27.74
CA GLN A 422 -18.30 -22.93 28.29
C GLN A 422 -18.02 -22.87 29.79
N GLU A 423 -18.99 -22.43 30.58
CA GLU A 423 -18.91 -22.57 32.03
C GLU A 423 -19.10 -24.04 32.38
N SER A 424 -18.00 -24.79 32.46
CA SER A 424 -17.99 -26.00 33.27
C SER A 424 -17.70 -25.58 34.71
N THR A 425 -18.72 -25.08 35.40
CA THR A 425 -18.66 -24.82 36.85
C THR A 425 -18.15 -26.06 37.60
N ASP A 426 -18.41 -27.25 37.06
CA ASP A 426 -17.85 -28.53 37.51
C ASP A 426 -16.33 -28.63 37.42
N MET A 427 -15.69 -28.13 36.34
CA MET A 427 -14.24 -28.14 36.25
C MET A 427 -13.63 -27.21 37.29
N TYR A 428 -14.19 -26.02 37.51
CA TYR A 428 -13.73 -25.14 38.59
C TYR A 428 -13.79 -25.83 39.95
N VAL A 429 -14.87 -26.55 40.24
CA VAL A 429 -14.99 -27.34 41.49
C VAL A 429 -13.99 -28.49 41.56
N GLN A 430 -13.73 -29.19 40.45
CA GLN A 430 -12.76 -30.28 40.40
C GLN A 430 -11.33 -29.76 40.59
N PHE A 431 -10.93 -28.73 39.86
CA PHE A 431 -9.62 -28.11 39.99
C PHE A 431 -9.41 -27.50 41.39
N ALA A 432 -10.43 -26.88 41.99
CA ALA A 432 -10.35 -26.39 43.37
C ALA A 432 -10.16 -27.52 44.41
N ARG A 433 -10.62 -28.75 44.11
CA ARG A 433 -10.37 -29.93 44.96
C ARG A 433 -9.00 -30.56 44.72
N TRP A 434 -8.46 -30.46 43.50
CA TRP A 434 -7.18 -31.05 43.12
C TRP A 434 -6.00 -30.14 43.44
N ALA A 435 -6.11 -28.84 43.19
CA ALA A 435 -5.03 -27.88 43.38
C ALA A 435 -4.41 -27.94 44.80
N PRO A 436 -5.19 -28.07 45.90
CA PRO A 436 -4.61 -28.19 47.25
C PRO A 436 -3.86 -29.51 47.51
N ARG A 437 -3.96 -30.50 46.61
CA ARG A 437 -3.27 -31.79 46.74
C ARG A 437 -1.92 -31.82 46.03
N LEU A 438 -1.64 -30.83 45.19
CA LEU A 438 -0.34 -30.68 44.53
C LEU A 438 0.71 -30.28 45.57
N LYS A 439 1.88 -30.90 45.49
CA LYS A 439 3.01 -30.65 46.38
C LYS A 439 3.96 -29.63 45.75
N PRO A 440 4.24 -28.51 46.43
CA PRO A 440 5.30 -27.58 46.02
C PRO A 440 6.63 -28.33 45.85
N GLU A 441 7.41 -27.94 44.85
CA GLU A 441 8.73 -28.51 44.53
C GLU A 441 8.73 -29.98 44.07
N VAL A 442 7.54 -30.57 43.87
CA VAL A 442 7.38 -31.93 43.32
C VAL A 442 6.48 -31.91 42.10
N ASP A 443 5.29 -31.30 42.22
CA ASP A 443 4.29 -31.24 41.15
C ASP A 443 4.31 -29.89 40.40
N TYR A 444 4.81 -28.82 41.04
CA TYR A 444 4.94 -27.49 40.45
C TYR A 444 6.01 -26.65 41.15
N THR A 445 6.51 -25.63 40.45
CA THR A 445 7.38 -24.56 40.97
C THR A 445 6.67 -23.21 40.82
N ILE A 446 6.98 -22.25 41.71
CA ILE A 446 6.46 -20.88 41.62
C ILE A 446 7.62 -19.97 41.21
N GLU A 447 7.53 -19.39 40.02
CA GLU A 447 8.45 -18.35 39.56
C GLU A 447 7.76 -16.98 39.67
N GLU A 448 8.00 -16.27 40.76
CA GLU A 448 7.63 -14.85 40.84
C GLU A 448 8.64 -14.03 40.03
N LYS A 449 8.20 -13.47 38.90
CA LYS A 449 9.00 -12.48 38.16
C LYS A 449 9.06 -11.19 38.98
N THR A 450 10.19 -10.92 39.61
CA THR A 450 10.53 -9.62 40.24
C THR A 450 10.77 -8.52 39.24
#